data_AF-A1AUY1-F1
#
_entry.id   AF-A1AUY1-F1
#
_cell.length_a   1.000
_cell.length_b   1.000
_cell.length_c   1.000
_cell.angle_alpha   90.00
_cell.angle_beta   90.00
_cell.angle_gamma   90.00
#
_symmetry.space_group_name_H-M   'P 1'
#
loop_
_entity.id
_entity.type
_entity.pdbx_description
1 polymer ?
#
loop_
_entity_poly.entity_id
_entity_poly.type
_entity_poly.pdbx_seq_one_letter_code
_entity_poly.pdbx_strand_id
1 'polypeptide(L)'
;MTQPIWFKDLINRLDTDFLEDYEERAAIMQFDGGLSRDHAECLALLNIFRKHPMAQAGLSVVKAELDGDTEFIVTTNKESACQLLSAIGCEITVQNDLASVVDSEFDGTARLAKFAILFEG
;
A
#
# COMPACT_ATOMS: atom_id res chain seq x y z
N MET A 1 2.28 21.27 -20.81
CA MET A 1 1.45 20.16 -21.32
C MET A 1 1.70 18.98 -20.43
N THR A 2 0.70 18.55 -19.66
CA THR A 2 0.77 17.32 -18.88
C THR A 2 0.74 16.15 -19.87
N GLN A 3 1.66 15.20 -19.73
CA GLN A 3 1.66 13.98 -20.54
C GLN A 3 0.32 13.23 -20.34
N PRO A 4 -0.22 12.57 -21.38
CA PRO A 4 -1.39 11.72 -21.21
C PRO A 4 -1.07 10.62 -20.19
N ILE A 5 -1.99 10.38 -19.27
CA ILE A 5 -1.91 9.27 -18.32
C ILE A 5 -2.47 8.04 -19.04
N TRP A 6 -1.63 7.04 -19.26
CA TRP A 6 -2.10 5.78 -19.84
C TRP A 6 -2.69 4.90 -18.73
N PHE A 7 -3.88 4.36 -18.99
CA PHE A 7 -4.58 3.48 -18.06
C PHE A 7 -3.69 2.31 -17.56
N LYS A 8 -2.91 1.72 -18.46
CA LYS A 8 -1.97 0.63 -18.12
C LYS A 8 -0.88 1.07 -17.15
N ASP A 9 -0.41 2.31 -17.24
CA ASP A 9 0.62 2.83 -16.32
C ASP A 9 0.06 2.98 -14.90
N LEU A 10 -1.24 3.26 -14.76
CA LEU A 10 -1.89 3.31 -13.46
C LEU A 10 -2.02 1.91 -12.84
N ILE A 11 -2.37 0.91 -13.65
CA ILE A 11 -2.46 -0.49 -13.20
C ILE A 11 -1.10 -1.04 -12.83
N ASN A 12 -0.06 -0.79 -13.63
CA ASN A 12 1.30 -1.27 -13.38
C ASN A 12 1.92 -0.76 -12.06
N ARG A 13 1.33 0.27 -11.45
CA ARG A 13 1.77 0.83 -10.16
C ARG A 13 1.06 0.22 -8.96
N LEU A 14 0.00 -0.55 -9.19
CA LEU A 14 -0.62 -1.35 -8.14
C LEU A 14 0.34 -2.48 -7.76
N ASP A 15 0.51 -2.69 -6.47
CA ASP A 15 1.13 -3.93 -6.00
C ASP A 15 0.18 -5.11 -6.27
N THR A 16 0.67 -6.34 -6.02
CA THR A 16 -0.10 -7.56 -6.27
C THR A 16 -1.44 -7.58 -5.51
N ASP A 17 -1.45 -7.09 -4.27
CA ASP A 17 -2.64 -7.10 -3.41
C ASP A 17 -3.72 -6.17 -3.98
N PHE A 18 -3.34 -4.97 -4.42
CA PHE A 18 -4.27 -4.02 -5.06
C PHE A 18 -4.65 -4.43 -6.48
N LEU A 19 -3.78 -5.13 -7.20
CA LEU A 19 -4.09 -5.67 -8.52
C LEU A 19 -5.17 -6.75 -8.42
N GLU A 20 -5.09 -7.63 -7.43
CA GLU A 20 -6.10 -8.65 -7.17
C GLU A 20 -7.46 -8.04 -6.81
N ASP A 21 -7.53 -7.08 -5.87
CA ASP A 21 -8.80 -6.38 -5.55
C ASP A 21 -9.34 -5.63 -6.78
N TYR A 22 -8.47 -5.04 -7.61
CA TYR A 22 -8.88 -4.41 -8.86
C TYR A 22 -9.54 -5.41 -9.82
N GLU A 23 -8.91 -6.56 -10.07
CA GLU A 23 -9.41 -7.59 -11.00
C GLU A 23 -10.73 -8.19 -10.51
N GLU A 24 -10.83 -8.50 -9.21
CA GLU A 24 -12.06 -8.99 -8.60
C GLU A 24 -13.19 -7.97 -8.74
N ARG A 25 -12.91 -6.69 -8.44
CA ARG A 25 -13.94 -5.65 -8.52
C ARG A 25 -14.37 -5.36 -9.95
N ALA A 26 -13.45 -5.40 -10.92
CA ALA A 26 -13.77 -5.29 -12.33
C ALA A 26 -14.68 -6.43 -12.79
N ALA A 27 -14.41 -7.67 -12.36
CA ALA A 27 -15.23 -8.82 -12.68
C ALA A 27 -16.66 -8.68 -12.10
N ILE A 28 -16.80 -8.30 -10.82
CA ILE A 28 -18.10 -8.07 -10.20
C ILE A 28 -18.89 -6.99 -10.96
N MET A 29 -18.25 -5.85 -11.25
CA MET A 29 -18.90 -4.75 -11.97
C MET A 29 -19.31 -5.13 -13.40
N GLN A 30 -18.53 -5.99 -14.07
CA GLN A 30 -18.84 -6.48 -15.40
C GLN A 30 -20.01 -7.47 -15.38
N PHE A 31 -19.88 -8.55 -14.60
CA PHE A 31 -20.80 -9.68 -14.68
C PHE A 31 -22.06 -9.48 -13.86
N ASP A 32 -21.93 -8.97 -12.63
CA ASP A 32 -23.07 -8.75 -11.74
C ASP A 32 -23.67 -7.35 -11.97
N GLY A 33 -22.83 -6.37 -12.30
CA GLY A 33 -23.24 -5.00 -12.60
C GLY A 33 -23.69 -4.75 -14.05
N GLY A 34 -23.45 -5.71 -14.96
CA GLY A 34 -23.84 -5.62 -16.37
C GLY A 34 -23.13 -4.52 -17.17
N LEU A 35 -21.99 -4.02 -16.67
CA LEU A 35 -21.21 -2.98 -17.34
C LEU A 35 -20.36 -3.57 -18.48
N SER A 36 -20.03 -2.72 -19.46
CA SER A 36 -18.97 -3.06 -20.41
C SER A 36 -17.65 -3.22 -19.66
N ARG A 37 -16.78 -4.10 -20.17
CA ARG A 37 -15.46 -4.36 -19.57
C ARG A 37 -14.69 -3.07 -19.30
N ASP A 38 -14.57 -2.19 -20.29
CA ASP A 38 -13.85 -0.92 -20.16
C ASP A 38 -14.41 -0.03 -19.03
N HIS A 39 -15.73 0.01 -18.88
CA HIS A 39 -16.37 0.81 -17.82
C HIS A 39 -16.20 0.17 -16.45
N ALA A 40 -16.32 -1.16 -16.36
CA ALA A 40 -16.09 -1.92 -15.14
C ALA A 40 -14.65 -1.76 -14.64
N GLU A 41 -13.67 -1.90 -15.53
CA GLU A 41 -12.25 -1.70 -15.24
C GLU A 41 -11.97 -0.26 -14.76
N CYS A 42 -12.53 0.76 -15.41
CA CYS A 42 -12.37 2.14 -14.96
C CYS A 42 -12.94 2.39 -13.56
N LEU A 43 -14.15 1.88 -13.27
CA LEU A 43 -14.78 2.04 -11.95
C LEU A 43 -14.06 1.24 -10.87
N ALA A 44 -13.56 0.06 -11.19
CA ALA A 44 -12.75 -0.75 -10.27
C ALA A 44 -11.49 0.02 -9.86
N LEU A 45 -10.77 0.62 -10.82
CA LEU A 45 -9.58 1.42 -10.53
C LEU A 45 -9.90 2.64 -9.68
N LEU A 46 -10.99 3.35 -9.98
CA LEU A 46 -11.45 4.47 -9.14
C LEU A 46 -11.85 4.02 -7.74
N ASN A 47 -12.38 2.80 -7.59
CA ASN A 47 -12.69 2.21 -6.29
C ASN A 47 -11.42 2.01 -5.46
N ILE A 48 -10.36 1.46 -6.06
CA ILE A 48 -9.06 1.31 -5.42
C ILE A 48 -8.54 2.68 -4.98
N PHE A 49 -8.53 3.69 -5.84
CA PHE A 49 -8.02 5.03 -5.45
C PHE A 49 -8.84 5.71 -4.38
N ARG A 50 -10.16 5.47 -4.36
CA ARG A 50 -11.04 6.01 -3.32
C ARG A 50 -10.76 5.36 -1.96
N LYS A 51 -10.49 4.05 -1.93
CA LYS A 51 -10.22 3.30 -0.69
C LYS A 51 -8.77 3.46 -0.23
N HIS A 52 -7.84 3.54 -1.18
CA HIS A 52 -6.40 3.54 -0.96
C HIS A 52 -5.77 4.67 -1.81
N PRO A 53 -5.95 5.95 -1.42
CA PRO A 53 -5.38 7.07 -2.17
C PRO A 53 -3.86 6.96 -2.35
N MET A 54 -3.20 6.27 -1.42
CA MET A 54 -1.76 6.04 -1.41
C MET A 54 -1.30 4.83 -2.22
N ALA A 55 -2.21 3.99 -2.75
CA ALA A 55 -1.83 2.86 -3.61
C ALA A 55 -1.02 3.31 -4.85
N GLN A 56 -1.24 4.54 -5.32
CA GLN A 56 -0.46 5.13 -6.40
C GLN A 56 0.88 5.73 -5.96
N ALA A 57 1.10 5.97 -4.67
CA ALA A 57 2.34 6.57 -4.19
C ALA A 57 3.51 5.58 -4.21
N GLY A 58 3.23 4.27 -4.33
CA GLY A 58 4.26 3.22 -4.20
C GLY A 58 4.88 3.20 -2.81
N LEU A 59 4.11 3.59 -1.79
CA LEU A 59 4.50 3.60 -0.39
C LEU A 59 3.71 2.52 0.34
N SER A 60 4.42 1.69 1.10
CA SER A 60 3.84 0.73 2.03
C SER A 60 4.29 1.07 3.45
N VAL A 61 3.51 0.64 4.43
CA VAL A 61 3.90 0.76 5.83
C VAL A 61 4.14 -0.64 6.39
N VAL A 62 5.22 -0.80 7.11
CA VAL A 62 5.57 -2.04 7.81
C VAL A 62 5.57 -1.75 9.29
N LYS A 63 4.71 -2.44 10.04
CA LYS A 63 4.80 -2.49 11.51
C LYS A 63 5.83 -3.55 11.87
N ALA A 64 6.84 -3.15 12.64
CA ALA A 64 7.89 -4.02 13.13
C ALA A 64 7.86 -4.01 14.66
N GLU A 65 7.87 -5.20 15.26
CA GLU A 65 7.91 -5.38 16.72
C GLU A 65 9.19 -6.11 17.12
N LEU A 66 9.94 -5.57 18.07
CA LEU A 66 11.17 -6.16 18.61
C LEU A 66 11.23 -5.90 20.11
N ASP A 67 11.39 -6.95 20.92
CA ASP A 67 11.49 -6.85 22.39
C ASP A 67 10.38 -6.04 23.08
N GLY A 68 9.19 -5.99 22.46
CA GLY A 68 8.03 -5.24 22.94
C GLY A 68 7.95 -3.79 22.46
N ASP A 69 8.99 -3.29 21.79
CA ASP A 69 8.97 -2.00 21.12
C ASP A 69 8.38 -2.14 19.71
N THR A 70 7.53 -1.18 19.33
CA THR A 70 6.87 -1.14 18.02
C THR A 70 7.38 0.05 17.22
N GLU A 71 7.83 -0.21 15.99
CA GLU A 71 8.13 0.83 15.01
C GLU A 71 7.26 0.69 13.76
N PHE A 72 6.92 1.85 13.16
CA PHE A 72 6.26 1.91 11.86
C PHE A 72 7.19 2.49 10.82
N ILE A 73 7.45 1.71 9.77
CA ILE A 73 8.44 2.03 8.74
C ILE A 73 7.71 2.23 7.43
N VAL A 74 7.86 3.42 6.85
CA VAL A 74 7.39 3.71 5.50
C VAL A 74 8.46 3.29 4.49
N THR A 75 8.11 2.47 3.50
CA THR A 75 9.04 1.95 2.50
C THR A 75 8.47 2.06 1.09
N THR A 76 9.35 2.21 0.10
CA THR A 76 9.02 2.04 -1.32
C THR A 76 9.25 0.62 -1.84
N ASN A 77 9.81 -0.25 -1.00
CA ASN A 77 10.07 -1.65 -1.32
C ASN A 77 9.74 -2.52 -0.09
N LYS A 78 8.55 -3.10 -0.10
CA LYS A 78 8.02 -3.99 0.95
C LYS A 78 8.92 -5.20 1.15
N GLU A 79 9.36 -5.85 0.08
CA GLU A 79 10.18 -7.07 0.16
C GLU A 79 11.53 -6.81 0.84
N SER A 80 12.27 -5.78 0.41
CA SER A 80 13.55 -5.42 1.02
C SER A 80 13.41 -4.98 2.47
N ALA A 81 12.34 -4.24 2.81
CA ALA A 81 12.08 -3.84 4.19
C ALA A 81 11.79 -5.06 5.08
N CYS A 82 10.92 -5.98 4.63
CA CYS A 82 10.62 -7.18 5.38
C CYS A 82 11.86 -8.05 5.58
N GLN A 83 12.68 -8.25 4.54
CA GLN A 83 13.93 -9.01 4.65
C GLN A 83 14.89 -8.39 5.68
N LEU A 84 15.06 -7.07 5.65
CA LEU A 84 15.92 -6.35 6.59
C LEU A 84 15.43 -6.53 8.03
N LEU A 85 14.14 -6.33 8.27
CA LEU A 85 13.54 -6.41 9.61
C LEU A 85 13.54 -7.83 10.15
N SER A 86 13.28 -8.84 9.31
CA SER A 86 13.34 -10.25 9.71
C SER A 86 14.76 -10.64 10.08
N ALA A 87 15.77 -10.12 9.39
CA ALA A 87 17.17 -10.37 9.71
C ALA A 87 17.59 -9.79 11.07
N ILE A 88 16.85 -8.80 11.58
CA ILE A 88 17.04 -8.17 12.89
C ILE A 88 16.25 -8.91 13.98
N GLY A 89 15.35 -9.82 13.60
CA GLY A 89 14.50 -10.57 14.53
C GLY A 89 13.15 -9.90 14.81
N CYS A 90 12.77 -8.86 14.07
CA CYS A 90 11.47 -8.23 14.22
C CYS A 90 10.34 -9.18 13.77
N GLU A 91 9.24 -9.18 14.54
CA GLU A 91 7.95 -9.64 14.04
C GLU A 91 7.34 -8.57 13.14
N ILE A 92 6.84 -8.96 11.97
CA ILE A 92 6.49 -8.01 10.91
C ILE A 92 5.03 -8.18 10.52
N THR A 93 4.30 -7.06 10.50
CA THR A 93 2.97 -6.97 9.91
C THR A 93 2.95 -5.87 8.86
N VAL A 94 2.60 -6.21 7.62
CA VAL A 94 2.50 -5.21 6.55
C VAL A 94 1.13 -4.55 6.57
N GLN A 95 1.12 -3.22 6.49
CA GLN A 95 -0.05 -2.38 6.47
C GLN A 95 -0.20 -1.73 5.09
N ASN A 96 -1.39 -1.84 4.53
CA ASN A 96 -1.67 -1.41 3.15
C ASN A 96 -2.20 0.04 3.08
N ASP A 97 -2.43 0.71 4.21
CA ASP A 97 -2.91 2.08 4.22
C ASP A 97 -2.18 2.96 5.23
N LEU A 98 -1.29 3.82 4.72
CA LEU A 98 -0.58 4.82 5.52
C LEU A 98 -1.53 5.80 6.20
N ALA A 99 -2.65 6.18 5.56
CA ALA A 99 -3.57 7.14 6.15
C ALA A 99 -4.23 6.56 7.41
N SER A 100 -4.73 5.33 7.32
CA SER A 100 -5.27 4.60 8.48
C SER A 100 -4.23 4.44 9.59
N VAL A 101 -2.98 4.08 9.27
CA VAL A 101 -1.92 3.95 10.29
C VAL A 101 -1.63 5.28 10.98
N VAL A 102 -1.52 6.39 10.23
CA VAL A 102 -1.28 7.72 10.83
C VAL A 102 -2.45 8.16 11.71
N ASP A 103 -3.68 7.85 11.31
CA ASP A 103 -4.87 8.16 12.10
C ASP A 103 -4.94 7.33 13.39
N SER A 104 -4.81 6.00 13.29
CA SER A 104 -5.02 5.09 14.42
C SER A 104 -3.84 4.99 15.39
N GLU A 105 -2.60 5.04 14.88
CA GLU A 105 -1.40 4.78 15.67
C GLU A 105 -0.68 6.06 16.11
N PHE A 106 -0.96 7.20 15.45
CA PHE A 106 -0.23 8.45 15.65
C PHE A 106 -1.14 9.67 15.88
N ASP A 107 -2.42 9.47 16.21
CA ASP A 107 -3.42 10.54 16.41
C ASP A 107 -3.43 11.58 15.27
N GLY A 108 -3.28 11.09 14.04
CA GLY A 108 -3.30 11.89 12.81
C GLY A 108 -1.99 12.62 12.48
N THR A 109 -0.93 12.51 13.29
CA THR A 109 0.34 13.22 13.04
C THR A 109 1.58 12.35 13.25
N ALA A 110 2.30 12.04 12.18
CA ALA A 110 3.55 11.28 12.22
C ALA A 110 4.76 12.10 11.71
N ARG A 111 5.96 11.77 12.19
CA ARG A 111 7.22 12.35 11.72
C ARG A 111 7.97 11.36 10.84
N LEU A 112 8.36 11.78 9.63
CA LEU A 112 9.34 11.04 8.83
C LEU A 112 10.76 11.29 9.37
N ALA A 113 11.49 10.21 9.62
CA ALA A 113 12.89 10.22 10.00
C ALA A 113 13.66 9.18 9.19
N LYS A 114 14.99 9.29 9.12
CA LYS A 114 15.81 8.22 8.53
C LYS A 114 15.66 6.98 9.38
N PHE A 115 15.42 5.84 8.74
CA PHE A 115 15.53 4.55 9.42
C PHE A 115 16.99 4.34 9.82
N ALA A 116 17.23 4.26 11.13
CA ALA A 116 18.53 3.96 11.71
C ALA A 116 18.33 2.76 12.60
N ILE A 117 19.07 1.68 12.33
CA ILE A 117 19.01 0.51 13.19
C ILE A 117 19.82 0.85 14.45
N LEU A 118 19.14 1.24 15.52
CA LEU A 118 19.76 1.44 16.82
C LEU A 118 19.91 0.08 17.48
N PHE A 119 21.00 -0.62 17.19
CA PHE A 119 21.42 -1.75 18.01
C PHE A 119 22.19 -1.19 19.21
N GLU A 120 21.61 -1.21 20.41
CA GLU A 120 22.45 -1.32 21.62
C GLU A 120 22.88 -2.79 21.71
N GLY A 121 24.20 -3.01 21.67
CA GLY A 121 24.81 -4.35 21.59
C GLY A 121 24.89 -5.09 22.92
#